data_AF-I0Q2J6-F1
#
_entry.id   AF-I0Q2J6-F1
#
_cell.length_a   1.000
_cell.length_b   1.000
_cell.length_c   1.000
_cell.angle_alpha   90.00
_cell.angle_beta   90.00
_cell.angle_gamma   90.00
#
_symmetry.space_group_name_H-M   'P 1'
#
loop_
_entity.id
_entity.type
_entity.pdbx_description
1 polymer ?
#
loop_
_entity_poly.entity_id
_entity_poly.type
_entity_poly.pdbx_seq_one_letter_code
_entity_poly.pdbx_strand_id
1 'polypeptide(L)'
;MTPQEMWNAYKQINPSIGDEIDAWAFGVEADLLADLVLKGEKTATASAYDLYSLEDEPLPQEGTFDVILDSQNQAVCIVEITKVSVQPFHQVSADHAYKEGEGDKSLAYWRQVHEDFFTEWMREAGLTFTPDSKVVLEEFRKVYPL
;
A
#
# COMPACT_ATOMS: atom_id res chain seq x y z
N MET A 1 20.14 -1.52 -0.70
CA MET A 1 19.94 -2.99 -0.55
C MET A 1 18.86 -3.35 -1.53
N THR A 2 19.06 -4.39 -2.32
CA THR A 2 18.04 -4.86 -3.28
C THR A 2 16.87 -5.54 -2.55
N PRO A 3 15.69 -5.65 -3.17
CA PRO A 3 14.55 -6.39 -2.60
C PRO A 3 14.92 -7.83 -2.25
N GLN A 4 15.63 -8.50 -3.15
CA GLN A 4 16.09 -9.88 -2.96
C GLN A 4 17.03 -10.01 -1.75
N GLU A 5 17.96 -9.07 -1.55
CA GLU A 5 18.87 -9.08 -0.40
C GLU A 5 18.11 -8.90 0.92
N MET A 6 17.16 -7.96 0.97
CA MET A 6 16.34 -7.73 2.16
C MET A 6 15.46 -8.94 2.48
N TRP A 7 14.83 -9.51 1.46
CA TRP A 7 14.00 -10.70 1.60
C TRP A 7 14.81 -11.89 2.12
N ASN A 8 15.99 -12.13 1.55
CA ASN A 8 16.87 -13.21 2.00
C ASN A 8 17.33 -13.02 3.44
N ALA A 9 17.58 -11.78 3.87
CA ALA A 9 17.93 -11.46 5.25
C ALA A 9 16.77 -11.75 6.21
N TYR A 10 15.55 -11.32 5.87
CA TYR A 10 14.38 -11.59 6.70
C TYR A 10 13.98 -13.07 6.69
N LYS A 11 14.17 -13.80 5.58
CA LYS A 11 13.93 -15.25 5.49
C LYS A 11 14.81 -16.06 6.47
N GLN A 12 15.99 -15.56 6.84
CA GLN A 12 16.80 -16.21 7.90
C GLN A 12 16.13 -16.12 9.28
N ILE A 13 15.28 -15.11 9.50
CA ILE A 13 14.54 -14.87 10.75
C ILE A 13 13.17 -15.56 10.68
N ASN A 14 12.48 -15.46 9.53
CA ASN A 14 11.18 -16.04 9.27
C ASN A 14 11.21 -16.91 7.99
N PRO A 15 11.62 -18.19 8.07
CA PRO A 15 11.68 -19.07 6.91
C PRO A 15 10.33 -19.34 6.23
N SER A 16 9.21 -19.13 6.92
CA SER A 16 7.87 -19.39 6.37
C SER A 16 7.38 -18.31 5.41
N ILE A 17 8.15 -17.22 5.22
CA ILE A 17 7.80 -16.15 4.27
C ILE A 17 7.82 -16.64 2.80
N GLY A 18 8.49 -17.75 2.51
CA GLY A 18 8.53 -18.33 1.18
C GLY A 18 9.61 -17.72 0.26
N ASP A 19 9.47 -17.96 -1.04
CA ASP A 19 10.43 -17.56 -2.08
C ASP A 19 9.85 -16.52 -3.06
N GLU A 20 8.53 -16.33 -3.05
CA GLU A 20 7.86 -15.34 -3.88
C GLU A 20 8.05 -13.96 -3.24
N ILE A 21 8.52 -13.01 -4.04
CA ILE A 21 8.82 -11.65 -3.60
C ILE A 21 7.91 -10.71 -4.38
N ASP A 22 7.11 -9.95 -3.65
CA ASP A 22 6.46 -8.76 -4.17
C ASP A 22 7.20 -7.53 -3.65
N ALA A 23 7.48 -6.57 -4.53
CA ALA A 23 8.29 -5.41 -4.23
C ALA A 23 7.81 -4.21 -5.03
N TRP A 24 7.37 -3.17 -4.31
CA TRP A 24 6.74 -2.01 -4.91
C TRP A 24 7.07 -0.72 -4.16
N ALA A 25 6.94 0.42 -4.87
CA ALA A 25 7.06 1.75 -4.30
C ALA A 25 5.69 2.43 -4.31
N PHE A 26 5.44 3.32 -3.34
CA PHE A 26 4.23 4.14 -3.38
C PHE A 26 4.23 5.05 -4.61
N GLY A 27 3.06 5.23 -5.22
CA GLY A 27 2.91 5.98 -6.47
C GLY A 27 3.15 7.49 -6.36
N VAL A 28 3.18 8.04 -5.14
CA VAL A 28 3.55 9.43 -4.83
C VAL A 28 4.52 9.47 -3.67
N GLU A 29 5.42 10.43 -3.68
CA GLU A 29 6.35 10.70 -2.57
C GLU A 29 7.00 9.44 -1.98
N ALA A 30 7.45 8.52 -2.85
CA ALA A 30 7.89 7.16 -2.48
C ALA A 30 8.84 7.13 -1.27
N ASP A 31 9.83 8.03 -1.24
CA ASP A 31 10.80 8.12 -0.13
C ASP A 31 10.14 8.50 1.20
N LEU A 32 9.23 9.47 1.18
CA LEU A 32 8.51 9.93 2.37
C LEU A 32 7.59 8.83 2.89
N LEU A 33 6.79 8.23 2.00
CA LEU A 33 5.81 7.21 2.40
C LEU A 33 6.51 5.93 2.89
N ALA A 34 7.61 5.52 2.24
CA ALA A 34 8.41 4.40 2.71
C ALA A 34 9.03 4.67 4.10
N ASP A 35 9.50 5.89 4.37
CA ASP A 35 10.00 6.29 5.69
C ASP A 35 8.91 6.29 6.77
N LEU A 36 7.68 6.71 6.44
CA LEU A 36 6.53 6.61 7.35
C LEU A 36 6.20 5.16 7.70
N VAL A 37 6.27 4.23 6.74
CA VAL A 37 6.10 2.79 7.00
C VAL A 37 7.24 2.26 7.87
N LEU A 38 8.48 2.63 7.57
CA LEU A 38 9.66 2.21 8.33
C LEU A 38 9.57 2.61 9.81
N LYS A 39 9.05 3.81 10.07
CA LYS A 39 8.80 4.35 11.42
C LYS A 39 7.56 3.76 12.11
N GLY A 40 6.73 3.03 11.37
CA GLY A 40 5.46 2.48 11.87
C GLY A 40 4.35 3.53 12.02
N GLU A 41 4.48 4.67 11.34
CA GLU A 41 3.46 5.72 11.33
C GLU A 41 2.39 5.49 10.26
N LYS A 42 2.79 4.96 9.10
CA LYS A 42 1.90 4.48 8.04
C LYS A 42 1.77 2.97 8.16
N THR A 43 0.57 2.50 8.42
CA THR A 43 0.21 1.08 8.61
C THR A 43 -0.98 0.67 7.75
N ALA A 44 -1.33 1.49 6.76
CA ALA A 44 -2.40 1.20 5.83
C ALA A 44 -2.13 1.88 4.47
N THR A 45 -2.74 1.34 3.41
CA THR A 45 -2.72 1.90 2.05
C THR A 45 -4.07 1.67 1.37
N ALA A 46 -4.28 2.32 0.23
CA ALA A 46 -5.47 2.17 -0.60
C ALA A 46 -5.12 2.12 -2.10
N SER A 47 -5.89 1.34 -2.85
CA SER A 47 -5.77 1.23 -4.32
C SER A 47 -7.16 1.17 -4.98
N ALA A 48 -7.21 1.47 -6.28
CA ALA A 48 -8.47 1.47 -7.03
C ALA A 48 -8.87 0.05 -7.44
N TYR A 49 -10.05 -0.41 -7.00
CA TYR A 49 -10.50 -1.79 -7.19
C TYR A 49 -10.59 -2.20 -8.68
N ASP A 50 -11.07 -1.29 -9.53
CA ASP A 50 -11.33 -1.61 -10.93
C ASP A 50 -10.03 -1.84 -11.74
N LEU A 51 -8.88 -1.35 -11.26
CA LEU A 51 -7.59 -1.54 -11.93
C LEU A 51 -7.11 -3.00 -11.85
N TYR A 52 -7.32 -3.69 -10.73
CA TYR A 52 -6.99 -5.12 -10.60
C TYR A 52 -7.64 -5.98 -11.68
N SER A 53 -8.92 -5.71 -11.98
CA SER A 53 -9.63 -6.45 -13.03
C SER A 53 -9.16 -6.09 -14.44
N LEU A 54 -8.67 -4.87 -14.64
CA LEU A 54 -8.13 -4.42 -15.92
C LEU A 54 -6.75 -5.02 -16.20
N GLU A 55 -5.94 -5.19 -15.15
CA GLU A 55 -4.55 -5.66 -15.21
C GLU A 55 -4.44 -7.18 -15.07
N ASP A 56 -5.55 -7.88 -14.83
CA ASP A 56 -5.60 -9.33 -14.52
C ASP A 56 -4.77 -9.67 -13.27
N GLU A 57 -4.75 -8.76 -12.30
CA GLU A 57 -4.03 -8.90 -11.04
C GLU A 57 -4.95 -9.33 -9.90
N PRO A 58 -4.52 -10.26 -9.04
CA PRO A 58 -5.29 -10.65 -7.87
C PRO A 58 -5.31 -9.51 -6.84
N LEU A 59 -6.37 -9.45 -6.04
CA LEU A 59 -6.38 -8.60 -4.86
C LEU A 59 -5.29 -9.05 -3.86
N PRO A 60 -4.74 -8.11 -3.06
CA PRO A 60 -3.86 -8.44 -1.95
C PRO A 60 -4.56 -9.37 -0.96
N GLN A 61 -3.77 -10.16 -0.23
CA GLN A 61 -4.28 -11.18 0.68
C GLN A 61 -3.71 -11.01 2.08
N GLU A 62 -4.55 -11.23 3.08
CA GLU A 62 -4.09 -11.27 4.47
C GLU A 62 -3.05 -12.38 4.67
N GLY A 63 -1.95 -12.05 5.33
CA GLY A 63 -0.82 -12.94 5.58
C GLY A 63 0.25 -12.96 4.49
N THR A 64 0.12 -12.17 3.42
CA THR A 64 1.20 -11.96 2.44
C THR A 64 2.18 -10.89 2.92
N PHE A 65 3.33 -10.84 2.25
CA PHE A 65 4.42 -9.95 2.62
C PHE A 65 4.95 -9.22 1.39
N ASP A 66 5.21 -7.94 1.57
CA ASP A 66 5.67 -7.07 0.50
C ASP A 66 6.94 -6.33 0.93
N VAL A 67 7.83 -6.09 -0.03
CA VAL A 67 9.00 -5.21 0.14
C VAL A 67 8.64 -3.80 -0.30
N ILE A 68 8.69 -2.86 0.62
CA ILE A 68 8.49 -1.44 0.32
C ILE A 68 9.80 -0.85 -0.19
N LEU A 69 9.72 -0.16 -1.34
CA LEU A 69 10.85 0.44 -2.03
C LEU A 69 10.85 1.97 -1.91
N ASP A 70 12.05 2.56 -1.97
CA ASP A 70 12.25 3.98 -2.20
C ASP A 70 12.17 4.34 -3.70
N SER A 71 12.26 5.63 -4.01
CA SER A 71 12.25 6.15 -5.40
C SER A 71 13.41 5.68 -6.28
N GLN A 72 14.45 5.08 -5.67
CA GLN A 72 15.63 4.51 -6.35
C GLN A 72 15.56 2.98 -6.43
N ASN A 73 14.39 2.38 -6.18
CA ASN A 73 14.15 0.93 -6.15
C ASN A 73 15.03 0.20 -5.13
N GLN A 74 15.44 0.87 -4.04
CA GLN A 74 16.11 0.23 -2.92
C GLN A 74 15.08 -0.20 -1.89
N ALA A 75 15.28 -1.38 -1.32
CA ALA A 75 14.42 -1.91 -0.27
C ALA A 75 14.57 -1.11 1.02
N VAL A 76 13.44 -0.66 1.57
CA VAL A 76 13.35 0.13 2.80
C VAL A 76 12.89 -0.74 3.96
N CYS A 77 11.82 -1.51 3.78
CA CYS A 77 11.29 -2.42 4.79
C CYS A 77 10.46 -3.54 4.17
N ILE A 78 10.13 -4.55 4.99
CA ILE A 78 9.16 -5.59 4.67
C ILE A 78 7.95 -5.39 5.57
N VAL A 79 6.76 -5.48 4.97
CA VAL A 79 5.48 -5.44 5.68
C VAL A 79 4.76 -6.78 5.55
N GLU A 80 3.90 -7.08 6.51
CA GLU A 80 2.93 -8.18 6.45
C GLU A 80 1.53 -7.57 6.35
N ILE A 81 0.75 -7.99 5.37
CA ILE A 81 -0.64 -7.59 5.21
C ILE A 81 -1.46 -8.27 6.30
N THR A 82 -2.09 -7.47 7.16
CA THR A 82 -2.86 -7.94 8.32
C THR A 82 -4.36 -7.89 8.11
N LYS A 83 -4.83 -7.16 7.09
CA LYS A 83 -6.24 -7.08 6.74
C LYS A 83 -6.40 -6.52 5.34
N VAL A 84 -7.36 -7.05 4.60
CA VAL A 84 -7.80 -6.51 3.30
C VAL A 84 -9.32 -6.33 3.34
N SER A 85 -9.80 -5.20 2.83
CA SER A 85 -11.23 -4.94 2.69
C SER A 85 -11.52 -4.13 1.43
N VAL A 86 -12.73 -4.28 0.88
CA VAL A 86 -13.17 -3.53 -0.29
C VAL A 86 -14.44 -2.78 0.06
N GLN A 87 -14.45 -1.47 -0.13
CA GLN A 87 -15.61 -0.63 0.11
C GLN A 87 -15.67 0.57 -0.83
N PRO A 88 -16.84 1.23 -0.98
CA PRO A 88 -16.92 2.49 -1.73
C PRO A 88 -16.02 3.56 -1.10
N PHE A 89 -15.39 4.39 -1.93
CA PHE A 89 -14.48 5.46 -1.52
C PHE A 89 -15.10 6.39 -0.46
N HIS A 90 -16.37 6.75 -0.64
CA HIS A 90 -17.07 7.62 0.31
C HIS A 90 -17.26 7.00 1.71
N GLN A 91 -17.11 5.68 1.85
CA GLN A 91 -17.28 4.93 3.11
C GLN A 91 -15.96 4.72 3.87
N VAL A 92 -14.81 5.10 3.29
CA VAL A 92 -13.53 5.00 3.99
C VAL A 92 -13.59 5.77 5.30
N SER A 93 -13.15 5.11 6.37
CA SER A 93 -13.27 5.60 7.74
C SER A 93 -12.13 6.55 8.08
N ALA A 94 -12.35 7.41 9.07
CA ALA A 94 -11.28 8.25 9.62
C ALA A 94 -10.18 7.42 10.30
N ASP A 95 -10.49 6.21 10.78
CA ASP A 95 -9.51 5.28 11.34
C ASP A 95 -8.54 4.77 10.26
N HIS A 96 -9.04 4.41 9.08
CA HIS A 96 -8.20 4.02 7.95
C HIS A 96 -7.31 5.18 7.49
N ALA A 97 -7.91 6.37 7.29
CA ALA A 97 -7.16 7.57 6.93
C ALA A 97 -6.05 7.91 7.95
N TYR A 98 -6.33 7.73 9.24
CA TYR A 98 -5.34 7.94 10.30
C TYR A 98 -4.19 6.94 10.22
N LYS A 99 -4.49 5.66 9.95
CA LYS A 99 -3.49 4.60 9.75
C LYS A 99 -2.64 4.80 8.51
N GLU A 100 -3.16 5.46 7.47
CA GLU A 100 -2.35 5.84 6.30
C GLU A 100 -1.28 6.88 6.65
N GLY A 101 -1.46 7.64 7.75
CA GLY A 101 -0.40 8.42 8.37
C GLY A 101 0.05 9.66 7.61
N GLU A 102 -0.57 9.98 6.48
CA GLU A 102 -0.20 11.08 5.58
C GLU A 102 -0.77 12.43 6.01
N GLY A 103 -0.07 13.52 5.65
CA GLY A 103 -0.51 14.89 5.91
C GLY A 103 -0.81 15.15 7.38
N ASP A 104 -2.04 15.61 7.67
CA ASP A 104 -2.53 15.85 9.04
C ASP A 104 -3.27 14.63 9.65
N LYS A 105 -3.19 13.46 8.99
CA LYS A 105 -3.86 12.20 9.36
C LYS A 105 -5.39 12.30 9.42
N SER A 106 -5.97 13.32 8.78
CA SER A 106 -7.42 13.51 8.73
C SER A 106 -8.06 12.81 7.53
N LEU A 107 -9.33 12.41 7.69
CA LEU A 107 -10.13 11.88 6.58
C LEU A 107 -10.33 12.92 5.46
N ALA A 108 -10.36 14.21 5.80
CA ALA A 108 -10.54 15.28 4.81
C ALA A 108 -9.32 15.37 3.89
N TYR A 109 -8.11 15.39 4.47
CA TYR A 109 -6.86 15.34 3.71
C TYR A 109 -6.78 14.07 2.86
N TRP A 110 -7.03 12.90 3.48
CA TRP A 110 -6.99 11.62 2.80
C TRP A 110 -7.92 11.59 1.57
N ARG A 111 -9.16 12.03 1.72
CA ARG A 111 -10.13 12.07 0.60
C ARG A 111 -9.65 12.98 -0.53
N GLN A 112 -9.13 14.15 -0.20
CA GLN A 112 -8.67 15.08 -1.22
C GLN A 112 -7.54 14.48 -2.06
N VAL A 113 -6.49 13.97 -1.41
CA VAL A 113 -5.32 13.45 -2.15
C VAL A 113 -5.64 12.17 -2.92
N HIS A 114 -6.46 11.28 -2.36
CA HIS A 114 -6.84 10.04 -3.03
C HIS A 114 -7.84 10.24 -4.17
N GLU A 115 -8.77 11.20 -4.05
CA GLU A 115 -9.71 11.50 -5.13
C GLU A 115 -8.98 12.06 -6.36
N ASP A 116 -8.03 12.98 -6.16
CA ASP A 116 -7.20 13.51 -7.25
C ASP A 116 -6.41 12.38 -7.93
N PHE A 117 -5.80 11.51 -7.15
CA PHE A 117 -4.93 10.45 -7.63
C PHE A 117 -5.69 9.33 -8.36
N PHE A 118 -6.77 8.81 -7.76
CA PHE A 118 -7.59 7.78 -8.39
C PHE A 118 -8.33 8.30 -9.62
N THR A 119 -8.69 9.59 -9.65
CA THR A 119 -9.26 10.21 -10.85
C THR A 119 -8.26 10.21 -12.01
N GLU A 120 -7.00 10.57 -11.76
CA GLU A 120 -5.94 10.54 -12.76
C GLU A 120 -5.75 9.12 -13.31
N TRP A 121 -5.55 8.14 -12.43
CA TRP A 121 -5.29 6.74 -12.79
C TRP A 121 -6.46 6.07 -13.52
N MET A 122 -7.68 6.21 -13.00
CA MET A 122 -8.84 5.63 -13.67
C MET A 122 -9.08 6.27 -15.03
N ARG A 123 -8.82 7.58 -15.18
CA ARG A 123 -8.92 8.25 -16.48
C ARG A 123 -7.91 7.70 -17.49
N GLU A 124 -6.67 7.43 -17.08
CA GLU A 124 -5.66 6.80 -17.94
C GLU A 124 -6.07 5.39 -18.39
N ALA A 125 -6.77 4.67 -17.51
CA ALA A 125 -7.40 3.37 -17.78
C ALA A 125 -8.71 3.47 -18.60
N GLY A 126 -9.17 4.66 -18.98
CA GLY A 126 -10.44 4.85 -19.70
C GLY A 126 -11.69 4.66 -18.85
N LEU A 127 -11.54 4.70 -17.53
CA LEU A 127 -12.59 4.60 -16.52
C LEU A 127 -12.89 5.97 -15.89
N THR A 128 -13.92 6.05 -15.05
CA THR A 128 -14.27 7.27 -14.30
C THR A 128 -14.31 6.96 -12.82
N PHE A 129 -13.51 7.70 -12.04
CA PHE A 129 -13.58 7.64 -10.58
C PHE A 129 -14.76 8.45 -10.07
N THR A 130 -15.47 7.92 -9.08
CA THR A 130 -16.60 8.56 -8.41
C THR A 130 -16.56 8.23 -6.92
N PRO A 131 -17.31 8.95 -6.06
CA PRO A 131 -17.40 8.59 -4.65
C PRO A 131 -17.93 7.16 -4.38
N ASP A 132 -18.67 6.58 -5.33
CA ASP A 132 -19.19 5.22 -5.28
C ASP A 132 -18.20 4.16 -5.80
N SER A 133 -17.10 4.58 -6.44
CA SER A 133 -16.04 3.68 -6.91
C SER A 133 -15.46 2.92 -5.72
N LYS A 134 -15.20 1.62 -5.94
CA LYS A 134 -14.64 0.76 -4.90
C LYS A 134 -13.13 1.01 -4.77
N VAL A 135 -12.67 1.00 -3.53
CA VAL A 135 -11.25 0.99 -3.19
C VAL A 135 -10.94 -0.27 -2.41
N VAL A 136 -9.75 -0.81 -2.67
CA VAL A 136 -9.15 -1.89 -1.88
C VAL A 136 -8.33 -1.22 -0.80
N LEU A 137 -8.56 -1.62 0.44
CA LEU A 137 -7.92 -1.08 1.63
C LEU A 137 -7.12 -2.18 2.29
N GLU A 138 -5.85 -1.90 2.54
CA GLU A 138 -4.92 -2.81 3.18
C GLU A 138 -4.48 -2.19 4.51
N GLU A 139 -4.47 -3.00 5.57
CA GLU A 139 -3.76 -2.66 6.81
C GLU A 139 -2.58 -3.62 6.93
N PHE A 140 -1.43 -3.11 7.30
CA PHE A 140 -0.19 -3.89 7.37
C PHE A 140 0.66 -3.47 8.57
N ARG A 141 1.62 -4.34 8.91
CA ARG A 141 2.64 -4.03 9.93
C ARG A 141 4.03 -4.23 9.34
N LYS A 142 4.95 -3.33 9.68
CA LYS A 142 6.37 -3.54 9.41
C LYS A 142 6.88 -4.74 10.22
N VAL A 143 7.56 -5.67 9.56
CA VAL A 143 8.18 -6.86 10.17
C VAL A 143 9.70 -6.89 10.03
N TYR A 144 10.27 -6.11 9.11
CA TYR A 144 11.72 -6.00 8.94
C TYR A 144 12.10 -4.62 8.35
N PRO A 145 13.21 -3.98 8.76
CA PRO A 145 14.06 -4.34 9.90
C PRO A 145 13.31 -4.24 11.24
N LEU A 146 13.75 -5.04 12.21
CA LEU A 146 13.18 -5.12 13.57
C LEU A 146 13.27 -3.78 14.32
#